data_AF-A0A7T7JIF4-F1
#
_entry.id   AF-A0A7T7JIF4-F1
#
_cell.length_a   1.000
_cell.length_b   1.000
_cell.length_c   1.000
_cell.angle_alpha   90.00
_cell.angle_beta   90.00
_cell.angle_gamma   90.00
#
_symmetry.space_group_name_H-M   'P 1'
#
loop_
_entity.id
_entity.type
_entity.pdbx_description
1 polymer ?
#
loop_
_entity_poly.entity_id
_entity_poly.type
_entity_poly.pdbx_seq_one_letter_code
_entity_poly.pdbx_strand_id
1 'polypeptide(L)'
;MERRSALKNIGGLFLAPSLLSATVEKSRKRVLRVAHLTDIHLKNELGAPGKFVKCLHHMQQQNPKVDCVLNGGDIVFDMNKENLATIDAQWKLSHDIMKAECNMPVRYCLGNHDIWWNEDDKGQALYGKRYSMDQLQLAKPYYSFTQNGWKFIVLDSVHLDIDDTWYIGKLGDEQFNWLQNELATTDASTPVLVVSHIPI
;
A
#
# COMPACT_ATOMS: atom_id res chain seq x y z
N MET A 1 70.81 44.15 6.29
CA MET A 1 69.97 44.78 7.34
C MET A 1 69.45 46.07 6.75
N GLU A 2 68.19 46.43 6.70
CA GLU A 2 66.93 45.88 7.20
C GLU A 2 65.88 46.81 6.55
N ARG A 3 64.80 46.24 6.02
CA ARG A 3 63.44 46.79 5.90
C ARG A 3 63.26 48.31 5.68
N ARG A 4 62.76 48.66 4.49
CA ARG A 4 61.51 49.44 4.23
C ARG A 4 61.60 50.19 2.90
N SER A 5 60.77 49.82 1.93
CA SER A 5 59.92 50.77 1.21
C SER A 5 58.99 50.01 0.27
N ALA A 6 57.70 50.33 0.34
CA ALA A 6 56.63 49.72 -0.43
C ALA A 6 56.61 50.27 -1.87
N LEU A 7 56.58 49.36 -2.84
CA LEU A 7 56.19 49.59 -4.23
C LEU A 7 55.01 48.64 -4.48
N LYS A 8 53.76 49.10 -4.33
CA LYS A 8 52.93 49.70 -5.38
C LYS A 8 53.07 49.02 -6.75
N ASN A 9 51.97 48.36 -7.10
CA ASN A 9 51.49 48.00 -8.44
C ASN A 9 52.14 46.78 -9.11
N ILE A 10 51.33 45.70 -9.17
CA ILE A 10 51.18 44.62 -10.18
C ILE A 10 50.54 43.47 -9.35
N GLY A 11 49.40 42.87 -9.64
CA GLY A 11 48.59 42.83 -10.84
C GLY A 11 47.18 42.33 -10.45
N GLY A 12 46.24 42.55 -11.36
CA GLY A 12 44.81 42.33 -11.13
C GLY A 12 44.49 40.95 -10.57
N LEU A 13 43.70 40.95 -9.50
CA LEU A 13 42.97 39.78 -9.05
C LEU A 13 42.03 39.38 -10.19
N PHE A 14 42.43 38.42 -11.02
CA PHE A 14 41.49 37.67 -11.84
C PHE A 14 40.62 36.87 -10.87
N LEU A 15 39.50 37.46 -10.46
CA LEU A 15 38.35 36.70 -9.98
C LEU A 15 37.84 35.89 -11.17
N ALA A 16 38.46 34.73 -11.42
CA ALA A 16 37.86 33.74 -12.28
C ALA A 16 36.49 33.41 -11.69
N PRO A 17 35.38 33.56 -12.44
CA PRO A 17 34.12 33.04 -11.98
C PRO A 17 34.31 31.53 -11.87
N SER A 18 34.36 31.02 -10.65
CA SER A 18 34.10 29.62 -10.40
C SER A 18 32.69 29.38 -10.92
N LEU A 19 32.59 28.91 -12.16
CA LEU A 19 31.38 28.35 -12.71
C LEU A 19 31.08 27.13 -11.83
N LEU A 20 30.35 27.37 -10.74
CA LEU A 20 29.63 26.34 -10.03
C LEU A 20 28.80 25.66 -11.11
N SER A 21 29.23 24.48 -11.52
CA SER A 21 28.43 23.61 -12.38
C SER A 21 27.20 23.28 -11.55
N ALA A 22 26.16 24.13 -11.67
CA ALA A 22 24.87 23.83 -11.13
C ALA A 22 24.42 22.59 -11.87
N THR A 23 24.56 21.43 -11.22
CA THR A 23 23.90 20.22 -11.65
C THR A 23 22.42 20.57 -11.70
N VAL A 24 21.91 20.83 -12.89
CA VAL A 24 20.48 20.95 -13.12
C VAL A 24 19.93 19.59 -12.72
N GLU A 25 19.41 19.47 -11.50
CA GLU A 25 18.66 18.30 -11.09
C GLU A 25 17.53 18.17 -12.11
N LYS A 26 17.66 17.16 -12.97
CA LYS A 26 16.65 16.86 -13.97
C LYS A 26 15.38 16.54 -13.19
N SER A 27 14.43 17.47 -13.22
CA SER A 27 13.11 17.34 -12.60
C SER A 27 12.57 15.93 -12.87
N ARG A 28 12.50 15.10 -11.82
CA ARG A 28 12.03 13.72 -11.96
C ARG A 28 10.56 13.77 -12.35
N LYS A 29 10.23 13.21 -13.50
CA LYS A 29 8.85 13.12 -13.98
C LYS A 29 8.07 12.22 -13.04
N ARG A 30 6.96 12.72 -12.48
CA ARG A 30 6.01 11.90 -11.72
C ARG A 30 5.40 10.88 -12.69
N VAL A 31 5.56 9.59 -12.37
CA VAL A 31 5.09 8.49 -13.22
C VAL A 31 3.83 7.82 -12.67
N LEU A 32 3.52 8.00 -11.39
CA LEU A 32 2.43 7.31 -10.72
C LEU A 32 1.94 8.10 -9.51
N ARG A 33 0.62 8.10 -9.27
CA ARG A 33 -0.04 8.59 -8.05
C ARG A 33 -1.01 7.52 -7.55
N VAL A 34 -0.70 6.94 -6.40
CA VAL A 34 -1.51 5.89 -5.76
C VAL A 34 -2.27 6.50 -4.58
N ALA A 35 -3.56 6.18 -4.45
CA ALA A 35 -4.30 6.45 -3.23
C ALA A 35 -4.22 5.24 -2.31
N HIS A 36 -3.75 5.44 -1.08
CA HIS A 36 -3.75 4.40 -0.04
C HIS A 36 -5.00 4.59 0.82
N LEU A 37 -5.92 3.63 0.76
CA LEU A 37 -7.12 3.58 1.60
C LEU A 37 -7.05 2.32 2.46
N THR A 38 -7.18 2.40 3.77
CA THR A 38 -7.06 1.26 4.68
C THR A 38 -8.03 1.44 5.84
N ASP A 39 -8.37 0.35 6.53
CA ASP A 39 -9.17 0.39 7.75
C ASP A 39 -10.52 1.08 7.52
N ILE A 40 -11.16 0.73 6.40
CA ILE A 40 -12.45 1.32 6.01
C ILE A 40 -13.52 0.85 7.00
N HIS A 41 -13.43 -0.42 7.44
CA HIS A 41 -14.39 -1.05 8.34
C HIS A 41 -15.84 -0.77 7.96
N LEU A 42 -16.18 -1.06 6.70
CA LEU A 42 -17.46 -0.65 6.16
C LEU A 42 -18.63 -1.45 6.76
N LYS A 43 -19.56 -0.74 7.42
CA LYS A 43 -20.86 -1.25 7.84
C LYS A 43 -22.00 -0.30 7.51
N ASN A 44 -23.23 -0.80 7.47
CA ASN A 44 -24.42 0.01 7.21
C ASN A 44 -24.94 0.76 8.45
N GLU A 45 -24.06 1.44 9.16
CA GLU A 45 -24.37 2.18 10.38
C GLU A 45 -23.62 3.51 10.43
N LEU A 46 -24.01 4.41 11.35
CA LEU A 46 -23.30 5.67 11.63
C LEU A 46 -23.06 6.58 10.40
N GLY A 47 -23.86 6.38 9.34
CA GLY A 47 -23.69 7.03 8.04
C GLY A 47 -22.39 6.67 7.32
N ALA A 48 -21.74 5.55 7.68
CA ALA A 48 -20.48 5.12 7.08
C ALA A 48 -20.54 4.96 5.55
N PRO A 49 -21.61 4.42 4.92
CA PRO A 49 -21.72 4.38 3.46
C PRO A 49 -21.56 5.75 2.81
N GLY A 50 -22.31 6.75 3.28
CA GLY A 50 -22.24 8.10 2.72
C GLY A 50 -20.87 8.79 2.96
N LYS A 51 -20.19 8.47 4.06
CA LYS A 51 -18.83 8.97 4.33
C LYS A 51 -17.81 8.32 3.39
N PHE A 52 -17.93 7.02 3.15
CA PHE A 52 -17.06 6.30 2.24
C PHE A 52 -17.26 6.78 0.78
N VAL A 53 -18.50 6.97 0.33
CA VAL A 53 -18.79 7.57 -0.99
C VAL A 53 -18.12 8.95 -1.15
N LYS A 54 -18.22 9.82 -0.14
CA LYS A 54 -17.53 11.13 -0.17
C LYS A 54 -16.01 10.99 -0.25
N CYS A 55 -15.43 10.00 0.44
CA CYS A 55 -14.00 9.70 0.36
C CYS A 55 -13.61 9.28 -1.07
N LEU A 56 -14.34 8.35 -1.68
CA LEU A 56 -14.12 7.90 -3.05
C LEU A 56 -14.21 9.05 -4.06
N HIS A 57 -15.23 9.90 -3.94
CA HIS A 57 -15.39 11.08 -4.80
C HIS A 57 -14.24 12.06 -4.64
N HIS A 58 -13.86 12.37 -3.39
CA HIS A 58 -12.74 13.28 -3.12
C HIS A 58 -11.41 12.76 -3.69
N MET A 59 -11.15 11.46 -3.56
CA MET A 59 -9.98 10.79 -4.12
C MET A 59 -9.95 10.89 -5.66
N GLN A 60 -11.09 10.67 -6.32
CA GLN A 60 -11.18 10.71 -7.79
C GLN A 60 -11.08 12.13 -8.36
N GLN A 61 -11.39 13.16 -7.56
CA GLN A 61 -11.30 14.57 -7.93
C GLN A 61 -9.89 15.18 -7.78
N GLN A 62 -8.91 14.41 -7.28
CA GLN A 62 -7.56 14.91 -7.10
C GLN A 62 -6.92 15.34 -8.43
N ASN A 63 -6.12 16.41 -8.37
CA ASN A 63 -5.30 16.87 -9.50
C ASN A 63 -3.82 17.00 -9.05
N PRO A 64 -2.87 16.25 -9.64
CA PRO A 64 -3.05 15.24 -10.69
C PRO A 64 -3.94 14.07 -10.25
N LYS A 65 -4.58 13.41 -11.22
CA LYS A 65 -5.46 12.26 -10.99
C LYS A 65 -4.71 11.11 -10.31
N VAL A 66 -5.44 10.36 -9.49
CA VAL A 66 -4.98 9.07 -8.97
C VAL A 66 -5.02 8.04 -10.10
N ASP A 67 -4.03 7.16 -10.16
CA ASP A 67 -3.91 6.11 -11.17
C ASP A 67 -4.47 4.75 -10.71
N CYS A 68 -4.41 4.47 -9.40
CA CYS A 68 -4.99 3.29 -8.78
C CYS A 68 -5.17 3.48 -7.27
N VAL A 69 -6.01 2.63 -6.68
CA VAL A 69 -6.17 2.50 -5.24
C VAL A 69 -5.38 1.30 -4.75
N LEU A 70 -4.65 1.50 -3.67
CA LEU A 70 -4.04 0.45 -2.88
C LEU A 70 -4.84 0.36 -1.59
N ASN A 71 -5.61 -0.71 -1.44
CA ASN A 71 -6.38 -0.97 -0.24
C ASN A 71 -5.50 -1.74 0.76
N GLY A 72 -5.27 -1.17 1.95
CA GLY A 72 -4.38 -1.70 2.97
C GLY A 72 -4.99 -2.80 3.86
N GLY A 73 -6.23 -3.21 3.62
CA GLY A 73 -6.96 -4.19 4.41
C GLY A 73 -8.07 -3.58 5.26
N ASP A 74 -8.78 -4.44 5.97
CA ASP A 74 -9.94 -4.13 6.82
C ASP A 74 -11.02 -3.40 6.02
N ILE A 75 -11.49 -4.13 5.00
CA ILE A 75 -12.34 -3.64 3.92
C ILE A 75 -13.80 -3.56 4.40
N VAL A 76 -14.27 -4.64 5.00
CA VAL A 76 -15.57 -4.74 5.67
C VAL A 76 -15.38 -4.56 7.17
N PHE A 77 -16.47 -4.40 7.93
CA PHE A 77 -16.40 -3.99 9.34
C PHE A 77 -15.64 -4.98 10.22
N ASP A 78 -16.13 -6.22 10.31
CA ASP A 78 -15.47 -7.29 11.05
C ASP A 78 -16.02 -8.64 10.60
N MET A 79 -15.13 -9.52 10.17
CA MET A 79 -15.46 -10.91 9.86
C MET A 79 -15.10 -11.86 11.00
N ASN A 80 -14.27 -11.47 11.96
CA ASN A 80 -13.79 -12.39 12.99
C ASN A 80 -14.95 -12.91 13.85
N LYS A 81 -15.12 -14.24 13.89
CA LYS A 81 -16.16 -14.92 14.69
C LYS A 81 -17.60 -14.44 14.40
N GLU A 82 -17.81 -13.77 13.26
CA GLU A 82 -19.09 -13.18 12.89
C GLU A 82 -19.96 -14.18 12.09
N ASN A 83 -21.27 -13.94 12.08
CA ASN A 83 -22.23 -14.71 11.32
C ASN A 83 -22.07 -14.47 9.81
N LEU A 84 -22.13 -15.55 9.01
CA LEU A 84 -22.02 -15.46 7.54
C LEU A 84 -23.05 -14.52 6.91
N ALA A 85 -24.30 -14.46 7.39
CA ALA A 85 -25.30 -13.56 6.84
C ALA A 85 -24.94 -12.08 7.07
N THR A 86 -24.30 -11.78 8.21
CA THR A 86 -23.77 -10.44 8.50
C THR A 86 -22.60 -10.13 7.57
N ILE A 87 -21.66 -11.06 7.40
CA ILE A 87 -20.52 -10.94 6.50
C ILE A 87 -20.99 -10.72 5.04
N ASP A 88 -21.94 -11.53 4.57
CA ASP A 88 -22.55 -11.41 3.24
C ASP A 88 -23.14 -10.00 3.02
N ALA A 89 -23.84 -9.46 4.02
CA ALA A 89 -24.42 -8.12 3.95
C ALA A 89 -23.34 -7.02 3.91
N GLN A 90 -22.26 -7.16 4.66
CA GLN A 90 -21.13 -6.22 4.64
C GLN A 90 -20.42 -6.23 3.27
N TRP A 91 -20.15 -7.42 2.72
CA TRP A 91 -19.54 -7.55 1.39
C TRP A 91 -20.45 -7.04 0.28
N LYS A 92 -21.75 -7.34 0.34
CA LYS A 92 -22.74 -6.79 -0.60
C LYS A 92 -22.72 -5.27 -0.60
N LEU A 93 -22.72 -4.65 0.59
CA LEU A 93 -22.64 -3.19 0.73
C LEU A 93 -21.36 -2.64 0.10
N SER A 94 -20.20 -3.26 0.38
CA SER A 94 -18.91 -2.87 -0.19
C SER A 94 -18.93 -2.95 -1.71
N HIS A 95 -19.37 -4.07 -2.28
CA HIS A 95 -19.47 -4.27 -3.73
C HIS A 95 -20.43 -3.28 -4.40
N ASP A 96 -21.60 -3.05 -3.82
CA ASP A 96 -22.59 -2.11 -4.36
C ASP A 96 -22.01 -0.69 -4.42
N ILE A 97 -21.35 -0.22 -3.36
CA ILE A 97 -20.71 1.10 -3.33
C ILE A 97 -19.54 1.17 -4.31
N MET A 98 -18.63 0.20 -4.27
CA MET A 98 -17.45 0.21 -5.13
C MET A 98 -17.84 0.19 -6.61
N LYS A 99 -18.84 -0.62 -6.98
CA LYS A 99 -19.38 -0.68 -8.35
C LYS A 99 -20.03 0.63 -8.79
N ALA A 100 -20.75 1.31 -7.90
CA ALA A 100 -21.46 2.55 -8.23
C ALA A 100 -20.56 3.79 -8.23
N GLU A 101 -19.56 3.83 -7.34
CA GLU A 101 -18.88 5.07 -6.95
C GLU A 101 -17.37 5.08 -7.21
N CYS A 102 -16.75 3.94 -7.53
CA CYS A 102 -15.32 3.83 -7.80
C CYS A 102 -15.04 3.35 -9.24
N ASN A 103 -14.39 4.19 -10.03
CA ASN A 103 -14.03 3.91 -11.43
C ASN A 103 -12.54 3.60 -11.62
N MET A 104 -11.82 3.36 -10.52
CA MET A 104 -10.37 3.15 -10.52
C MET A 104 -10.05 1.69 -10.20
N PRO A 105 -8.96 1.12 -10.77
CA PRO A 105 -8.49 -0.19 -10.35
C PRO A 105 -8.05 -0.16 -8.88
N VAL A 106 -8.43 -1.20 -8.13
CA VAL A 106 -8.08 -1.39 -6.71
C VAL A 106 -7.23 -2.64 -6.55
N ARG A 107 -6.18 -2.54 -5.74
CA ARG A 107 -5.30 -3.65 -5.34
C ARG A 107 -5.48 -3.85 -3.85
N TYR A 108 -5.87 -5.04 -3.43
CA TYR A 108 -6.23 -5.33 -2.05
C TYR A 108 -5.12 -6.08 -1.32
N CYS A 109 -4.77 -5.58 -0.14
CA CYS A 109 -4.17 -6.33 0.96
C CYS A 109 -5.30 -6.86 1.84
N LEU A 110 -5.13 -8.04 2.44
CA LEU A 110 -6.06 -8.52 3.46
C LEU A 110 -5.63 -7.99 4.83
N GLY A 111 -6.59 -7.46 5.58
CA GLY A 111 -6.42 -7.09 6.96
C GLY A 111 -6.91 -8.15 7.94
N ASN A 112 -6.74 -7.90 9.22
CA ASN A 112 -7.09 -8.90 10.24
C ASN A 112 -8.60 -9.05 10.46
N HIS A 113 -9.40 -8.05 10.09
CA HIS A 113 -10.85 -8.12 10.08
C HIS A 113 -11.42 -8.67 8.76
N ASP A 114 -10.59 -8.93 7.76
CA ASP A 114 -10.98 -9.56 6.50
C ASP A 114 -10.89 -11.10 6.54
N ILE A 115 -10.78 -11.71 7.72
CA ILE A 115 -10.58 -13.15 7.86
C ILE A 115 -11.68 -13.77 8.72
N TRP A 116 -12.25 -14.89 8.27
CA TRP A 116 -13.30 -15.56 9.02
C TRP A 116 -12.73 -16.68 9.90
N TRP A 117 -12.38 -16.34 11.14
CA TRP A 117 -11.94 -17.29 12.16
C TRP A 117 -13.12 -17.83 12.99
N ASN A 118 -13.95 -18.69 12.41
CA ASN A 118 -14.99 -19.38 13.18
C ASN A 118 -14.36 -20.42 14.13
N GLU A 119 -14.52 -20.24 15.44
CA GLU A 119 -13.95 -21.13 16.46
C GLU A 119 -14.66 -22.48 16.53
N ASP A 120 -15.97 -22.50 16.25
CA ASP A 120 -16.80 -23.70 16.39
C ASP A 120 -16.65 -24.67 15.22
N ASP A 121 -16.15 -24.21 14.08
CA ASP A 121 -16.04 -25.03 12.86
C ASP A 121 -14.93 -24.55 11.92
N LYS A 122 -13.68 -24.95 12.24
CA LYS A 122 -12.49 -24.70 11.41
C LYS A 122 -12.44 -25.55 10.12
N GLY A 123 -13.36 -26.51 9.96
CA GLY A 123 -13.37 -27.44 8.83
C GLY A 123 -14.06 -26.91 7.57
N GLN A 124 -14.72 -25.74 7.65
CA GLN A 124 -15.46 -25.18 6.54
C GLN A 124 -14.54 -24.74 5.40
N ALA A 125 -14.97 -24.96 4.15
CA ALA A 125 -14.23 -24.54 2.97
C ALA A 125 -13.96 -23.02 2.91
N LEU A 126 -14.80 -22.22 3.58
CA LEU A 126 -14.72 -20.78 3.64
C LEU A 126 -13.88 -20.26 4.83
N TYR A 127 -13.45 -21.15 5.73
CA TYR A 127 -12.68 -20.79 6.92
C TYR A 127 -11.38 -20.08 6.57
N GLY A 128 -11.00 -19.10 7.40
CA GLY A 128 -9.81 -18.30 7.18
C GLY A 128 -10.00 -17.29 6.06
N LYS A 129 -9.00 -17.18 5.17
CA LYS A 129 -8.90 -16.08 4.18
C LYS A 129 -9.73 -16.35 2.93
N ARG A 130 -10.23 -17.57 2.74
CA ARG A 130 -10.81 -18.02 1.48
C ARG A 130 -12.03 -17.18 1.09
N TYR A 131 -12.91 -16.91 2.05
CA TYR A 131 -14.11 -16.11 1.81
C TYR A 131 -13.76 -14.75 1.17
N SER A 132 -12.89 -13.96 1.80
CA SER A 132 -12.48 -12.65 1.29
C SER A 132 -11.70 -12.72 -0.01
N MET A 133 -10.84 -13.73 -0.16
CA MET A 133 -10.14 -13.96 -1.42
C MET A 133 -11.10 -14.23 -2.58
N ASP A 134 -12.17 -14.99 -2.36
CA ASP A 134 -13.19 -15.24 -3.37
C ASP A 134 -13.97 -13.96 -3.72
N GLN A 135 -14.34 -13.15 -2.71
CA GLN A 135 -14.99 -11.85 -2.92
C GLN A 135 -14.12 -10.89 -3.73
N LEU A 136 -12.80 -10.93 -3.54
CA LEU A 136 -11.81 -10.06 -4.18
C LEU A 136 -11.16 -10.68 -5.43
N GLN A 137 -11.51 -11.91 -5.77
CA GLN A 137 -10.93 -12.68 -6.88
C GLN A 137 -9.40 -12.83 -6.80
N LEU A 138 -8.88 -13.03 -5.58
CA LEU A 138 -7.46 -13.23 -5.31
C LEU A 138 -7.09 -14.71 -5.34
N ALA A 139 -6.05 -15.05 -6.10
CA ALA A 139 -5.52 -16.42 -6.14
C ALA A 139 -4.66 -16.76 -4.91
N LYS A 140 -3.95 -15.76 -4.38
CA LYS A 140 -3.12 -15.84 -3.17
C LYS A 140 -3.36 -14.58 -2.32
N PRO A 141 -3.21 -14.67 -0.98
CA PRO A 141 -3.38 -13.52 -0.10
C PRO A 141 -2.20 -12.54 -0.16
N TYR A 142 -1.07 -12.98 -0.73
CA TYR A 142 0.10 -12.17 -1.07
C TYR A 142 0.40 -12.30 -2.57
N TYR A 143 0.89 -11.22 -3.19
CA TYR A 143 1.20 -11.19 -4.62
C TYR A 143 2.06 -9.97 -4.98
N SER A 144 2.60 -9.94 -6.19
CA SER A 144 3.31 -8.80 -6.74
C SER A 144 2.73 -8.36 -8.08
N PHE A 145 2.92 -7.10 -8.45
CA PHE A 145 2.58 -6.56 -9.76
C PHE A 145 3.51 -5.41 -10.13
N THR A 146 3.53 -5.01 -11.40
CA THR A 146 4.30 -3.85 -11.88
C THR A 146 3.36 -2.81 -12.46
N GLN A 147 3.60 -1.54 -12.15
CA GLN A 147 2.87 -0.42 -12.73
C GLN A 147 3.81 0.78 -12.92
N ASN A 148 3.89 1.29 -14.14
CA ASN A 148 4.67 2.47 -14.51
C ASN A 148 6.14 2.44 -14.04
N GLY A 149 6.77 1.26 -14.13
CA GLY A 149 8.17 1.03 -13.73
C GLY A 149 8.39 0.78 -12.23
N TRP A 150 7.32 0.76 -11.42
CA TRP A 150 7.38 0.37 -10.01
C TRP A 150 6.92 -1.07 -9.83
N LYS A 151 7.62 -1.82 -8.99
CA LYS A 151 7.15 -3.11 -8.50
C LYS A 151 6.40 -2.89 -7.19
N PHE A 152 5.21 -3.46 -7.09
CA PHE A 152 4.39 -3.50 -5.89
C PHE A 152 4.39 -4.92 -5.34
N ILE A 153 4.53 -5.04 -4.04
CA ILE A 153 4.48 -6.31 -3.31
C ILE A 153 3.43 -6.15 -2.22
N VAL A 154 2.35 -6.92 -2.32
CA VAL A 154 1.30 -6.99 -1.30
C VAL A 154 1.56 -8.23 -0.47
N LEU A 155 1.77 -8.03 0.83
CA LEU A 155 2.04 -9.07 1.79
C LEU A 155 0.76 -9.47 2.51
N ASP A 156 0.70 -10.74 2.87
CA ASP A 156 -0.24 -11.24 3.84
C ASP A 156 0.48 -11.36 5.19
N SER A 157 0.15 -10.46 6.11
CA SER A 157 0.81 -10.35 7.41
C SER A 157 0.01 -10.93 8.56
N VAL A 158 -1.20 -11.40 8.30
CA VAL A 158 -2.13 -11.83 9.34
C VAL A 158 -2.10 -13.34 9.46
N HIS A 159 -1.66 -13.85 10.60
CA HIS A 159 -1.69 -15.28 10.91
C HIS A 159 -2.38 -15.50 12.24
N LEU A 160 -2.90 -16.70 12.48
CA LEU A 160 -3.35 -17.08 13.82
C LEU A 160 -2.17 -17.02 14.82
N ASP A 161 -2.48 -16.54 16.02
CA ASP A 161 -1.56 -16.55 17.17
C ASP A 161 -1.26 -17.99 17.61
N ILE A 162 -0.31 -18.17 18.52
CA ILE A 162 0.20 -19.45 19.01
C ILE A 162 -0.91 -20.32 19.64
N ASP A 163 -1.95 -19.69 20.21
CA ASP A 163 -3.09 -20.38 20.81
C ASP A 163 -4.33 -20.49 19.90
N ASP A 164 -4.23 -20.05 18.64
CA ASP A 164 -5.32 -19.97 17.66
C ASP A 164 -6.56 -19.18 18.09
N THR A 165 -6.47 -18.32 19.11
CA THR A 165 -7.62 -17.53 19.60
C THR A 165 -7.73 -16.15 18.94
N TRP A 166 -6.60 -15.67 18.42
CA TRP A 166 -6.44 -14.35 17.83
C TRP A 166 -5.45 -14.35 16.65
N TYR A 167 -5.03 -13.16 16.20
CA TYR A 167 -4.05 -13.00 15.14
C TYR A 167 -2.75 -12.36 15.62
N ILE A 168 -1.66 -12.66 14.90
CA ILE A 168 -0.35 -12.03 15.02
C ILE A 168 0.12 -11.50 13.66
N GLY A 169 0.94 -10.45 13.71
CA GLY A 169 1.72 -9.96 12.57
C GLY A 169 2.93 -10.85 12.33
N LYS A 170 2.98 -11.54 11.20
CA LYS A 170 4.20 -12.24 10.74
C LYS A 170 4.15 -12.54 9.25
N LEU A 171 5.28 -13.02 8.73
CA LEU A 171 5.35 -13.67 7.42
C LEU A 171 5.47 -15.18 7.62
N GLY A 172 4.57 -15.96 7.02
CA GLY A 172 4.75 -17.41 6.92
C GLY A 172 5.96 -17.77 6.05
N ASP A 173 6.57 -18.94 6.30
CA ASP A 173 7.81 -19.36 5.63
C ASP A 173 7.70 -19.40 4.11
N GLU A 174 6.57 -19.88 3.55
CA GLU A 174 6.35 -19.89 2.10
C GLU A 174 6.40 -18.47 1.52
N GLN A 175 5.68 -17.53 2.16
CA GLN A 175 5.63 -16.14 1.73
C GLN A 175 6.98 -15.45 1.92
N PHE A 176 7.70 -15.73 2.99
CA PHE A 176 9.02 -15.16 3.24
C PHE A 176 10.02 -15.60 2.17
N ASN A 177 10.06 -16.89 1.84
CA ASN A 177 10.89 -17.41 0.77
C ASN A 177 10.48 -16.86 -0.61
N TRP A 178 9.18 -16.73 -0.87
CA TRP A 178 8.66 -16.07 -2.07
C TRP A 178 9.12 -14.61 -2.13
N LEU A 179 9.01 -13.85 -1.05
CA LEU A 179 9.42 -12.45 -0.98
C LEU A 179 10.92 -12.29 -1.24
N GLN A 180 11.76 -13.15 -0.66
CA GLN A 180 13.19 -13.16 -0.91
C GLN A 180 13.49 -13.36 -2.41
N ASN A 181 12.85 -14.34 -3.04
CA ASN A 181 13.01 -14.59 -4.47
C ASN A 181 12.49 -13.44 -5.33
N GLU A 182 11.34 -12.86 -4.98
CA GLU A 182 10.77 -11.71 -5.69
C GLU A 182 11.72 -10.52 -5.65
N LEU A 183 12.37 -10.25 -4.52
CA LEU A 183 13.33 -9.15 -4.39
C LEU A 183 14.65 -9.46 -5.09
N ALA A 184 15.19 -10.68 -4.93
CA ALA A 184 16.45 -11.09 -5.55
C ALA A 184 16.40 -11.09 -7.09
N THR A 185 15.23 -11.35 -7.67
CA THR A 185 15.01 -11.36 -9.13
C THR A 185 14.54 -10.01 -9.67
N THR A 186 14.26 -9.02 -8.80
CA THR A 186 13.93 -7.65 -9.22
C THR A 186 15.20 -6.91 -9.60
N ASP A 187 15.19 -6.24 -10.76
CA ASP A 187 16.30 -5.39 -11.16
C ASP A 187 16.58 -4.32 -10.09
N ALA A 188 17.84 -4.14 -9.70
CA ALA A 188 18.24 -3.25 -8.61
C ALA A 188 17.89 -1.76 -8.84
N SER A 189 17.62 -1.36 -10.08
CA SER A 189 17.16 -0.01 -10.44
C SER A 189 15.64 0.16 -10.37
N THR A 190 14.88 -0.95 -10.24
CA THR A 190 13.42 -0.91 -10.12
C THR A 190 13.01 -0.52 -8.70
N PRO A 191 12.27 0.60 -8.53
CA PRO A 191 11.75 0.95 -7.21
C PRO A 191 10.65 -0.03 -6.78
N VAL A 192 10.71 -0.45 -5.51
CA VAL A 192 9.77 -1.41 -4.91
C VAL A 192 8.94 -0.71 -3.83
N LEU A 193 7.62 -0.92 -3.87
CA LEU A 193 6.70 -0.54 -2.81
C LEU A 193 6.15 -1.82 -2.18
N VAL A 194 6.25 -1.92 -0.85
CA VAL A 194 5.69 -3.04 -0.07
C VAL A 194 4.47 -2.57 0.69
N VAL A 195 3.41 -3.36 0.67
CA VAL A 195 2.17 -3.15 1.43
C VAL A 195 2.01 -4.31 2.40
N SER A 196 1.73 -3.99 3.65
CA SER A 196 1.36 -4.94 4.67
C SER A 196 0.28 -4.29 5.53
N HIS A 197 -0.74 -5.05 5.90
CA HIS A 197 -1.76 -4.56 6.83
C HIS A 197 -1.18 -4.39 8.24
N ILE A 198 -0.77 -5.50 8.87
CA ILE A 198 -0.03 -5.45 10.12
C ILE A 198 1.42 -5.05 9.82
N PRO A 199 1.97 -4.00 10.46
CA PRO A 199 3.38 -3.66 10.34
C PRO A 199 4.27 -4.82 10.80
N ILE A 200 5.33 -5.12 10.04
CA ILE A 200 6.27 -6.23 10.27
C ILE A 200 7.65 -5.68 10.62
#